data_AF-A0A8S4FMR0-F1
#
_entry.id   AF-A0A8S4FMR0-F1
#
_cell.length_a   1.000
_cell.length_b   1.000
_cell.length_c   1.000
_cell.angle_alpha   90.00
_cell.angle_beta   90.00
_cell.angle_gamma   90.00
#
_symmetry.space_group_name_H-M   'P 1'
#
loop_
_entity.id
_entity.type
_entity.pdbx_description
1 polymer ?
#
loop_
_entity_poly.entity_id
_entity_poly.type
_entity_poly.pdbx_seq_one_letter_code
_entity_poly.pdbx_strand_id
1 'polypeptide(L)'
;MKAVVIILGFMLCAVPALGDGVSICYWGAWANYRPELGAYGVSDLPADLCTHLVYSFIGLDGEGNLTLAEEIDVGGKSSYIKDFIKLRETYPKLKLIVAVGGYNEGSADFSKVCNNDTLRAHFVSNLVQFVEESGFDGLDLDWEYPGQREGSQESDKQAFVDLVRDLKEQLGPKGLELLAAVPITQWAVGIGYDVANISKHLDYISLMTYDMHGTWENVTGSNAPLYGQLTDPAGDVLNVVSSFVVLRCF
;
A
#
# COMPACT_ATOMS: atom_id res chain seq x y z
N MET A 1 13.50 20.96 68.33
CA MET A 1 13.42 19.90 67.31
C MET A 1 12.83 20.50 66.05
N LYS A 2 13.55 20.52 64.94
CA LYS A 2 13.03 20.99 63.64
C LYS A 2 12.35 19.83 62.94
N ALA A 3 11.07 19.97 62.59
CA ALA A 3 10.34 18.96 61.83
C ALA A 3 10.75 19.05 60.35
N VAL A 4 11.23 17.94 59.79
CA VAL A 4 11.51 17.80 58.36
C VAL A 4 10.26 17.18 57.72
N VAL A 5 9.62 17.93 56.83
CA VAL A 5 8.51 17.43 56.00
C VAL A 5 9.13 16.85 54.73
N ILE A 6 9.04 15.54 54.55
CA ILE A 6 9.44 14.86 53.32
C ILE A 6 8.21 14.82 52.41
N ILE A 7 8.20 15.66 51.37
CA ILE A 7 7.21 15.57 50.30
C ILE A 7 7.70 14.50 49.33
N LEU A 8 7.08 13.32 49.35
CA LEU A 8 7.24 12.33 48.29
C LEU A 8 6.54 12.85 47.03
N GLY A 9 7.31 13.41 46.11
CA GLY A 9 6.85 13.70 44.76
C GLY A 9 6.64 12.41 43.99
N PHE A 10 5.38 12.02 43.78
CA PHE A 10 5.02 11.03 42.77
C PHE A 10 5.31 11.64 41.40
N MET A 11 6.45 11.26 40.81
CA MET A 11 6.73 11.53 39.42
C MET A 11 5.82 10.60 38.59
N LEU A 12 4.65 11.09 38.20
CA LEU A 12 3.90 10.44 37.12
C LEU A 12 4.77 10.53 35.87
N CYS A 13 5.43 9.42 35.53
CA CYS A 13 5.85 9.21 34.15
C CYS A 13 4.56 9.23 33.32
N ALA A 14 4.30 10.36 32.66
CA ALA A 14 3.38 10.37 31.54
C ALA A 14 3.96 9.39 30.52
N VAL A 15 3.39 8.18 30.48
CA VAL A 15 3.53 7.34 29.30
C VAL A 15 2.91 8.18 28.18
N PRO A 16 3.68 8.61 27.17
CA PRO A 16 3.04 9.24 26.03
C PRO A 16 2.00 8.24 25.55
N ALA A 17 0.74 8.66 25.45
CA ALA A 17 -0.24 7.87 24.72
C ALA A 17 0.45 7.50 23.40
N LEU A 18 0.59 6.19 23.11
CA LEU A 18 0.86 5.78 21.75
C LEU A 18 -0.21 6.51 20.94
N GLY A 19 0.19 7.44 20.07
CA GLY A 19 -0.76 8.11 19.20
C GLY A 19 -1.62 7.05 18.52
N ASP A 20 -2.90 7.33 18.32
CA ASP A 20 -3.83 6.40 17.67
C ASP A 20 -3.15 5.80 16.43
N GLY A 21 -2.71 4.54 16.54
CA GLY A 21 -1.82 3.93 15.55
C GLY A 21 -2.57 3.72 14.25
N VAL A 22 -1.89 3.94 13.13
CA VAL A 22 -2.44 3.65 11.80
C VAL A 22 -2.32 2.15 11.52
N SER A 23 -3.46 1.52 11.29
CA SER A 23 -3.61 0.12 10.85
C SER A 23 -4.24 0.11 9.45
N ILE A 24 -3.44 -0.30 8.45
CA ILE A 24 -3.85 -0.41 7.05
C ILE A 24 -4.13 -1.88 6.74
N CYS A 25 -5.36 -2.19 6.37
CA CYS A 25 -5.84 -3.55 6.16
C CYS A 25 -6.17 -3.76 4.68
N TYR A 26 -5.43 -4.63 4.01
CA TYR A 26 -5.71 -4.99 2.60
C TYR A 26 -6.75 -6.09 2.51
N TRP A 27 -7.77 -5.90 1.68
CA TRP A 27 -8.78 -6.90 1.36
C TRP A 27 -8.75 -7.22 -0.13
N GLY A 28 -8.27 -8.43 -0.45
CA GLY A 28 -8.38 -8.98 -1.80
C GLY A 28 -9.81 -9.36 -2.11
N ALA A 29 -10.48 -8.58 -2.95
CA ALA A 29 -11.91 -8.71 -3.24
C ALA A 29 -12.28 -10.09 -3.81
N TRP A 30 -11.35 -10.77 -4.47
CA TRP A 30 -11.50 -12.14 -4.98
C TRP A 30 -11.74 -13.19 -3.87
N ALA A 31 -11.38 -12.88 -2.61
CA ALA A 31 -11.61 -13.80 -1.48
C ALA A 31 -13.10 -14.10 -1.25
N ASN A 32 -14.00 -13.23 -1.72
CA ASN A 32 -15.44 -13.46 -1.71
C ASN A 32 -15.86 -14.70 -2.52
N TYR A 33 -15.09 -15.10 -3.52
CA TYR A 33 -15.39 -16.24 -4.40
C TYR A 33 -14.81 -17.57 -3.93
N ARG A 34 -14.07 -17.57 -2.82
CA ARG A 34 -13.54 -18.80 -2.24
C ARG A 34 -14.70 -19.69 -1.76
N PRO A 35 -14.56 -21.03 -1.86
CA PRO A 35 -15.62 -21.93 -1.42
C PRO A 35 -15.71 -22.01 0.10
N GLU A 36 -16.94 -22.25 0.58
CA GLU A 36 -17.24 -22.66 1.96
C GLU A 36 -16.62 -21.72 3.02
N LEU A 37 -15.84 -22.28 3.95
CA LEU A 37 -15.21 -21.54 5.05
C LEU A 37 -14.10 -20.58 4.59
N GLY A 38 -13.69 -20.66 3.32
CA GLY A 38 -12.71 -19.75 2.74
C GLY A 38 -13.32 -18.45 2.20
N ALA A 39 -14.64 -18.41 1.98
CA ALA A 39 -15.35 -17.22 1.51
C ALA A 39 -15.17 -16.08 2.51
N TYR A 40 -14.74 -14.91 2.01
CA TYR A 40 -14.47 -13.75 2.85
C TYR A 40 -14.87 -12.47 2.12
N GLY A 41 -16.08 -12.02 2.40
CA GLY A 41 -16.72 -10.86 1.78
C GLY A 41 -16.66 -9.59 2.63
N VAL A 42 -17.31 -8.54 2.16
CA VAL A 42 -17.36 -7.23 2.86
C VAL A 42 -17.93 -7.36 4.27
N SER A 43 -18.92 -8.23 4.49
CA SER A 43 -19.55 -8.45 5.79
C SER A 43 -18.63 -9.10 6.83
N ASP A 44 -17.53 -9.72 6.40
CA ASP A 44 -16.59 -10.43 7.26
C ASP A 44 -15.41 -9.54 7.71
N LEU A 45 -15.32 -8.32 7.17
CA LEU A 45 -14.21 -7.40 7.41
C LEU A 45 -14.21 -6.87 8.85
N PRO A 46 -13.08 -6.93 9.59
CA PRO A 46 -12.94 -6.38 10.93
C PRO A 46 -12.73 -4.86 10.86
N ALA A 47 -13.71 -4.14 10.32
CA ALA A 47 -13.64 -2.71 10.03
C ALA A 47 -13.40 -1.84 11.29
N ASP A 48 -13.73 -2.34 12.47
CA ASP A 48 -13.45 -1.71 13.77
C ASP A 48 -11.98 -1.86 14.23
N LEU A 49 -11.22 -2.80 13.66
CA LEU A 49 -9.80 -3.02 13.96
C LEU A 49 -8.87 -2.25 13.01
N CYS A 50 -9.42 -1.66 11.96
CA CYS A 50 -8.67 -0.98 10.91
C CYS A 50 -8.90 0.54 10.98
N THR A 51 -7.87 1.30 10.61
CA THR A 51 -8.00 2.75 10.39
C THR A 51 -8.18 3.06 8.92
N HIS A 52 -7.54 2.25 8.05
CA HIS A 52 -7.66 2.31 6.61
C HIS A 52 -7.95 0.89 6.12
N LEU A 53 -8.95 0.74 5.25
CA LEU A 53 -9.29 -0.51 4.60
C LEU A 53 -9.05 -0.33 3.11
N VAL A 54 -8.24 -1.19 2.51
CA VAL A 54 -7.81 -1.10 1.11
C VAL A 54 -8.54 -2.16 0.29
N TYR A 55 -9.31 -1.73 -0.69
CA TYR A 55 -9.95 -2.57 -1.68
C TYR A 55 -8.93 -2.94 -2.77
N SER A 56 -8.62 -4.23 -2.88
CA SER A 56 -7.62 -4.76 -3.81
C SER A 56 -8.28 -5.68 -4.85
N PHE A 57 -8.13 -5.48 -6.16
CA PHE A 57 -7.43 -4.40 -6.86
C PHE A 57 -8.27 -3.91 -8.05
N ILE A 58 -8.00 -2.68 -8.49
CA ILE A 58 -8.27 -2.25 -9.87
C ILE A 58 -6.97 -2.34 -10.67
N GLY A 59 -7.06 -2.39 -11.99
CA GLY A 59 -5.91 -2.47 -12.88
C GLY A 59 -5.89 -1.35 -13.92
N LEU A 60 -5.02 -1.49 -14.92
CA LEU A 60 -4.93 -0.60 -16.07
C LEU A 60 -4.62 -1.36 -17.36
N ASP A 61 -5.04 -0.80 -18.49
CA ASP A 61 -4.55 -1.23 -19.80
C ASP A 61 -3.38 -0.36 -20.29
N GLY A 62 -2.76 -0.78 -21.40
CA GLY A 62 -1.66 -0.05 -22.02
C GLY A 62 -2.04 1.32 -22.59
N GLU A 63 -3.30 1.73 -22.55
CA GLU A 63 -3.81 3.04 -22.95
C GLU A 63 -4.14 3.94 -21.74
N GLY A 64 -3.93 3.42 -20.51
CA GLY A 64 -4.21 4.13 -19.27
C GLY A 64 -5.69 4.17 -18.91
N ASN A 65 -6.52 3.28 -19.46
CA ASN A 65 -7.87 3.06 -18.95
C ASN A 65 -7.82 2.14 -17.73
N LEU A 66 -8.76 2.33 -16.81
CA LEU A 66 -8.88 1.45 -15.65
C LEU A 66 -9.55 0.13 -16.06
N THR A 67 -8.95 -0.98 -15.63
CA THR A 67 -9.55 -2.31 -15.75
C THR A 67 -10.12 -2.72 -14.40
N LEU A 68 -11.30 -3.33 -14.42
CA LEU A 68 -11.90 -3.97 -13.25
C LEU A 68 -11.87 -5.46 -13.55
N ALA A 69 -11.31 -6.27 -12.65
CA ALA A 69 -11.32 -7.72 -12.83
C ALA A 69 -12.76 -8.19 -13.06
N GLU A 70 -12.99 -9.13 -13.97
CA GLU A 70 -14.34 -9.65 -14.24
C GLU A 70 -15.00 -10.20 -12.97
N GLU A 71 -14.20 -10.79 -12.07
CA GLU A 71 -14.64 -11.23 -10.73
C GLU A 71 -15.18 -10.07 -9.88
N ILE A 72 -14.79 -8.82 -10.12
CA ILE A 72 -15.30 -7.63 -9.43
C ILE A 72 -16.57 -7.09 -10.14
N ASP A 73 -16.82 -7.48 -11.39
CA ASP A 73 -17.91 -7.00 -12.25
C ASP A 73 -18.88 -8.11 -12.77
N VAL A 74 -18.95 -9.28 -12.12
CA VAL A 74 -19.94 -10.31 -12.51
C VAL A 74 -21.34 -9.88 -12.07
N GLY A 75 -22.06 -9.20 -12.96
CA GLY A 75 -23.48 -8.87 -12.80
C GLY A 75 -23.87 -7.43 -13.11
N GLY A 76 -22.93 -6.60 -13.56
CA GLY A 76 -23.19 -5.22 -13.95
C GLY A 76 -23.08 -4.26 -12.77
N LYS A 77 -21.87 -3.71 -12.62
CA LYS A 77 -21.52 -2.53 -11.81
C LYS A 77 -21.76 -2.70 -10.30
N SER A 78 -20.68 -2.53 -9.55
CA SER A 78 -20.64 -1.77 -8.28
C SER A 78 -21.18 -2.41 -6.99
N SER A 79 -21.64 -3.66 -6.90
CA SER A 79 -22.19 -4.16 -5.62
C SER A 79 -21.15 -4.17 -4.50
N TYR A 80 -19.98 -4.77 -4.73
CA TYR A 80 -18.96 -4.87 -3.69
C TYR A 80 -18.27 -3.56 -3.37
N ILE A 81 -17.98 -2.73 -4.39
CA ILE A 81 -17.47 -1.38 -4.13
C ILE A 81 -18.50 -0.56 -3.35
N LYS A 82 -19.79 -0.59 -3.73
CA LYS A 82 -20.84 0.10 -2.96
C LYS A 82 -20.95 -0.44 -1.54
N ASP A 83 -20.93 -1.74 -1.36
CA ASP A 83 -21.04 -2.36 -0.03
C ASP A 83 -19.81 -2.06 0.83
N PHE A 84 -18.62 -2.06 0.22
CA PHE A 84 -17.38 -1.63 0.85
C PHE A 84 -17.48 -0.16 1.28
N ILE A 85 -17.94 0.72 0.39
CA ILE A 85 -18.13 2.15 0.67
C ILE A 85 -19.18 2.37 1.77
N LYS A 86 -20.25 1.57 1.82
CA LYS A 86 -21.27 1.63 2.90
C LYS A 86 -20.71 1.33 4.28
N LEU A 87 -19.54 0.71 4.42
CA LEU A 87 -18.91 0.51 5.74
C LEU A 87 -18.76 1.82 6.50
N ARG A 88 -18.60 2.97 5.82
CA ARG A 88 -18.53 4.29 6.47
C ARG A 88 -19.77 4.68 7.24
N GLU A 89 -20.95 4.14 6.90
CA GLU A 89 -22.19 4.41 7.62
C GLU A 89 -22.12 3.83 9.05
N THR A 90 -21.43 2.71 9.21
CA THR A 90 -21.21 2.06 10.51
C THR A 90 -19.91 2.54 11.17
N TYR A 91 -18.87 2.78 10.37
CA TYR A 91 -17.53 3.15 10.81
C TYR A 91 -17.13 4.52 10.21
N PRO A 92 -17.69 5.64 10.71
CA PRO A 92 -17.53 6.96 10.08
C PRO A 92 -16.10 7.54 10.16
N LYS A 93 -15.20 6.90 10.92
CA LYS A 93 -13.78 7.28 11.01
C LYS A 93 -12.87 6.41 10.13
N LEU A 94 -13.40 5.33 9.55
CA LEU A 94 -12.65 4.41 8.71
C LEU A 94 -12.36 5.06 7.36
N LYS A 95 -11.11 5.03 6.94
CA LYS A 95 -10.69 5.43 5.59
C LYS A 95 -10.84 4.27 4.64
N LEU A 96 -11.54 4.48 3.53
CA LEU A 96 -11.76 3.46 2.51
C LEU A 96 -10.91 3.81 1.30
N ILE A 97 -9.90 2.99 1.03
CA ILE A 97 -8.90 3.22 -0.01
C ILE A 97 -9.09 2.19 -1.12
N VAL A 98 -8.83 2.54 -2.37
CA VAL A 98 -8.72 1.58 -3.47
C VAL A 98 -7.26 1.41 -3.87
N ALA A 99 -6.82 0.18 -4.11
CA ALA A 99 -5.49 -0.09 -4.64
C ALA A 99 -5.52 -0.38 -6.14
N VAL A 100 -4.57 0.19 -6.88
CA VAL A 100 -4.34 -0.10 -8.30
C VAL A 100 -3.05 -0.90 -8.49
N GLY A 101 -3.13 -2.02 -9.21
CA GLY A 101 -2.00 -2.90 -9.51
C GLY A 101 -2.07 -4.25 -8.79
N GLY A 102 -1.01 -4.55 -8.03
CA GLY A 102 -0.75 -5.84 -7.42
C GLY A 102 -0.01 -6.80 -8.35
N TYR A 103 0.59 -7.85 -7.77
CA TYR A 103 1.45 -8.80 -8.47
C TYR A 103 0.93 -9.32 -9.82
N ASN A 104 -0.37 -9.64 -9.91
CA ASN A 104 -0.97 -10.22 -11.13
C ASN A 104 -1.21 -9.22 -12.25
N GLU A 105 -1.25 -7.91 -11.97
CA GLU A 105 -1.38 -6.87 -12.99
C GLU A 105 -0.11 -6.80 -13.87
N GLY A 106 1.03 -7.19 -13.32
CA GLY A 106 2.31 -7.11 -14.01
C GLY A 106 2.85 -5.69 -14.07
N SER A 107 3.89 -5.49 -14.88
CA SER A 107 4.64 -4.21 -14.93
C SER A 107 4.65 -3.56 -16.32
N ALA A 108 4.31 -4.30 -17.37
CA ALA A 108 4.41 -3.81 -18.76
C ALA A 108 3.55 -2.57 -19.02
N ASP A 109 2.26 -2.63 -18.66
CA ASP A 109 1.33 -1.53 -18.93
C ASP A 109 1.60 -0.33 -18.02
N PHE A 110 1.93 -0.55 -16.74
CA PHE A 110 2.43 0.53 -15.87
C PHE A 110 3.64 1.23 -16.48
N SER A 111 4.66 0.48 -16.91
CA SER A 111 5.86 1.03 -17.53
C SER A 111 5.52 1.82 -18.81
N LYS A 112 4.69 1.26 -19.70
CA LYS A 112 4.25 1.94 -20.93
C LYS A 112 3.52 3.25 -20.63
N VAL A 113 2.54 3.22 -19.73
CA VAL A 113 1.68 4.35 -19.40
C VAL A 113 2.46 5.44 -18.66
N CYS A 114 3.22 5.07 -17.63
CA CYS A 114 3.90 6.05 -16.77
C CYS A 114 5.07 6.75 -17.48
N ASN A 115 5.73 6.11 -18.44
CA ASN A 115 6.80 6.74 -19.23
C ASN A 115 6.29 7.64 -20.37
N ASN A 116 4.98 7.76 -20.56
CA ASN A 116 4.39 8.61 -21.58
C ASN A 116 3.53 9.69 -20.93
N ASP A 117 3.92 10.96 -21.04
CA ASP A 117 3.23 12.07 -20.36
C ASP A 117 1.73 12.16 -20.68
N THR A 118 1.33 11.88 -21.93
CA THR A 118 -0.08 11.91 -22.33
C THR A 118 -0.85 10.75 -21.71
N LEU A 119 -0.29 9.54 -21.76
CA LEU A 119 -0.95 8.35 -21.17
C LEU A 119 -0.98 8.45 -19.65
N ARG A 120 0.10 8.92 -19.01
CA ARG A 120 0.15 9.15 -17.56
C ARG A 120 -0.88 10.19 -17.15
N ALA A 121 -0.99 11.32 -17.83
CA ALA A 121 -2.00 12.33 -17.52
C ALA A 121 -3.44 11.78 -17.68
N HIS A 122 -3.68 10.97 -18.72
CA HIS A 122 -4.96 10.29 -18.94
C HIS A 122 -5.27 9.29 -17.80
N PHE A 123 -4.31 8.44 -17.45
CA PHE A 123 -4.43 7.46 -16.37
C PHE A 123 -4.68 8.13 -15.02
N VAL A 124 -3.93 9.17 -14.67
CA VAL A 124 -4.12 9.97 -13.46
C VAL A 124 -5.53 10.56 -13.43
N SER A 125 -6.00 11.15 -14.53
CA SER A 125 -7.36 11.69 -14.63
C SER A 125 -8.42 10.61 -14.38
N ASN A 126 -8.26 9.42 -14.98
CA ASN A 126 -9.20 8.31 -14.80
C ASN A 126 -9.22 7.79 -13.36
N LEU A 127 -8.05 7.63 -12.74
CA LEU A 127 -7.93 7.22 -11.33
C LEU A 127 -8.60 8.22 -10.39
N VAL A 128 -8.29 9.51 -10.53
CA VAL A 128 -8.86 10.57 -9.67
C VAL A 128 -10.38 10.61 -9.81
N GLN A 129 -10.88 10.57 -11.05
CA GLN A 129 -12.32 10.52 -11.30
C GLN A 129 -12.97 9.29 -10.66
N PHE A 130 -12.36 8.11 -10.80
CA PHE A 130 -12.88 6.87 -10.23
C PHE A 130 -12.94 6.91 -8.69
N VAL A 131 -11.87 7.41 -8.05
CA VAL A 131 -11.79 7.56 -6.58
C VAL A 131 -12.92 8.46 -6.09
N GLU A 132 -13.12 9.62 -6.74
CA GLU A 132 -14.18 10.57 -6.38
C GLU A 132 -15.59 10.01 -6.61
N GLU A 133 -15.86 9.46 -7.80
CA GLU A 133 -17.20 9.01 -8.18
C GLU A 133 -17.63 7.75 -7.41
N SER A 134 -16.68 6.87 -7.08
CA SER A 134 -16.94 5.70 -6.24
C SER A 134 -17.01 6.06 -4.75
N GLY A 135 -16.52 7.24 -4.38
CA GLY A 135 -16.55 7.76 -3.03
C GLY A 135 -15.43 7.25 -2.13
N PHE A 136 -14.32 6.73 -2.66
CA PHE A 136 -13.17 6.35 -1.83
C PHE A 136 -12.52 7.58 -1.17
N ASP A 137 -11.85 7.37 -0.05
CA ASP A 137 -11.13 8.38 0.72
C ASP A 137 -9.66 8.53 0.25
N GLY A 138 -9.23 7.72 -0.72
CA GLY A 138 -7.88 7.77 -1.28
C GLY A 138 -7.55 6.63 -2.23
N LEU A 139 -6.30 6.60 -2.67
CA LEU A 139 -5.72 5.65 -3.60
C LEU A 139 -4.44 5.05 -3.00
N ASP A 140 -4.23 3.75 -3.20
CA ASP A 140 -2.97 3.06 -2.94
C ASP A 140 -2.35 2.59 -4.27
N LEU A 141 -1.07 2.92 -4.49
CA LEU A 141 -0.32 2.49 -5.66
C LEU A 141 0.44 1.20 -5.35
N ASP A 142 0.15 0.14 -6.10
CA ASP A 142 0.82 -1.15 -5.98
C ASP A 142 1.38 -1.59 -7.33
N TRP A 143 2.25 -0.75 -7.93
CA TRP A 143 3.00 -1.14 -9.13
C TRP A 143 4.12 -2.09 -8.72
N GLU A 144 4.00 -3.36 -9.13
CA GLU A 144 5.00 -4.40 -8.89
C GLU A 144 5.76 -4.81 -10.17
N TYR A 145 6.93 -4.24 -10.49
CA TYR A 145 7.59 -3.08 -9.86
C TYR A 145 8.22 -2.18 -10.92
N PRO A 146 8.39 -0.86 -10.66
CA PRO A 146 9.14 0.02 -11.54
C PRO A 146 10.54 -0.53 -11.82
N GLY A 147 10.92 -0.63 -13.09
CA GLY A 147 12.24 -1.07 -13.54
C GLY A 147 12.46 -2.59 -13.41
N GLN A 148 11.41 -3.38 -13.22
CA GLN A 148 11.47 -4.83 -13.03
C GLN A 148 10.35 -5.56 -13.79
N ARG A 149 10.52 -6.86 -13.96
CA ARG A 149 9.58 -7.76 -14.67
C ARG A 149 9.35 -7.30 -16.12
N GLU A 150 8.12 -7.38 -16.64
CA GLU A 150 7.81 -7.03 -18.03
C GLU A 150 7.92 -5.51 -18.31
N GLY A 151 8.02 -4.69 -17.25
CA GLY A 151 8.27 -3.24 -17.28
C GLY A 151 9.63 -2.93 -16.67
N SER A 152 10.71 -3.34 -17.35
CA SER A 152 12.11 -3.21 -16.90
C SER A 152 12.84 -2.02 -17.54
N GLN A 153 12.24 -0.82 -17.55
CA GLN A 153 12.89 0.38 -18.06
C GLN A 153 13.58 1.15 -16.93
N GLU A 154 14.82 1.60 -17.14
CA GLU A 154 15.50 2.45 -16.14
C GLU A 154 14.73 3.75 -15.85
N SER A 155 14.00 4.24 -16.84
CA SER A 155 13.16 5.44 -16.71
C SER A 155 11.93 5.23 -15.82
N ASP A 156 11.54 3.98 -15.51
CA ASP A 156 10.41 3.69 -14.63
C ASP A 156 10.59 4.29 -13.24
N LYS A 157 11.83 4.40 -12.75
CA LYS A 157 12.13 5.03 -11.47
C LYS A 157 11.65 6.48 -11.43
N GLN A 158 11.97 7.24 -12.47
CA GLN A 158 11.55 8.64 -12.58
C GLN A 158 10.05 8.73 -12.92
N ALA A 159 9.55 7.83 -13.77
CA ALA A 159 8.14 7.77 -14.13
C ALA A 159 7.24 7.51 -12.91
N PHE A 160 7.68 6.70 -11.95
CA PHE A 160 6.96 6.49 -10.69
C PHE A 160 6.93 7.76 -9.82
N VAL A 161 8.03 8.51 -9.76
CA VAL A 161 8.05 9.83 -9.09
C VAL A 161 7.06 10.79 -9.73
N ASP A 162 7.04 10.85 -11.07
CA ASP A 162 6.13 11.72 -11.81
C ASP A 162 4.66 11.30 -11.59
N LEU A 163 4.37 10.00 -11.63
CA LEU A 163 3.03 9.47 -11.32
C LEU A 163 2.56 9.88 -9.92
N VAL A 164 3.40 9.66 -8.90
CA VAL A 164 3.08 9.97 -7.51
C VAL A 164 2.85 11.48 -7.32
N ARG A 165 3.69 12.33 -7.95
CA ARG A 165 3.51 13.79 -7.94
C ARG A 165 2.18 14.18 -8.58
N ASP A 166 1.95 13.72 -9.81
CA ASP A 166 0.78 14.09 -10.61
C ASP A 166 -0.54 13.67 -9.92
N LEU A 167 -0.54 12.51 -9.24
CA LEU A 167 -1.67 12.08 -8.40
C LEU A 167 -1.87 12.98 -7.18
N LYS A 168 -0.80 13.28 -6.43
CA LYS A 168 -0.93 14.11 -5.21
C LYS A 168 -1.41 15.52 -5.54
N GLU A 169 -1.00 16.08 -6.67
CA GLU A 169 -1.47 17.40 -7.14
C GLU A 169 -2.99 17.44 -7.38
N GLN A 170 -3.59 16.31 -7.79
CA GLN A 170 -5.03 16.23 -8.05
C GLN A 170 -5.84 15.76 -6.83
N LEU A 171 -5.33 14.77 -6.07
CA LEU A 171 -6.00 14.20 -4.89
C LEU A 171 -5.92 15.12 -3.67
N GLY A 172 -4.77 15.78 -3.46
CA GLY A 172 -4.51 16.61 -2.28
C GLY A 172 -5.53 17.74 -2.05
N PRO A 173 -5.84 18.57 -3.06
CA PRO A 173 -6.85 19.62 -2.93
C PRO A 173 -8.26 19.10 -2.59
N LYS A 174 -8.53 17.82 -2.85
CA LYS A 174 -9.81 17.15 -2.56
C LYS A 174 -9.83 16.50 -1.17
N GLY A 175 -8.71 16.52 -0.45
CA GLY A 175 -8.56 15.87 0.84
C GLY A 175 -8.49 14.34 0.76
N LEU A 176 -8.17 13.81 -0.43
CA LEU A 176 -8.00 12.37 -0.67
C LEU A 176 -6.56 11.96 -0.39
N GLU A 177 -6.40 10.80 0.24
CA GLU A 177 -5.09 10.26 0.63
C GLU A 177 -4.44 9.51 -0.53
N LEU A 178 -3.11 9.56 -0.59
CA LEU A 178 -2.30 8.79 -1.54
C LEU A 178 -1.30 7.93 -0.78
N LEU A 179 -1.38 6.63 -1.00
CA LEU A 179 -0.55 5.61 -0.40
C LEU A 179 0.24 4.88 -1.50
N ALA A 180 1.29 4.16 -1.11
CA ALA A 180 1.93 3.19 -1.98
C ALA A 180 2.44 1.98 -1.21
N ALA A 181 2.22 0.79 -1.78
CA ALA A 181 2.89 -0.44 -1.38
C ALA A 181 4.26 -0.50 -2.08
N VAL A 182 5.33 -0.72 -1.32
CA VAL A 182 6.70 -0.74 -1.84
C VAL A 182 7.48 -1.95 -1.34
N PRO A 183 8.34 -2.53 -2.19
CA PRO A 183 9.21 -3.63 -1.79
C PRO A 183 10.30 -3.13 -0.83
N ILE A 184 10.95 -4.08 -0.18
CA ILE A 184 11.93 -3.80 0.86
C ILE A 184 13.36 -4.18 0.50
N THR A 185 13.55 -4.97 -0.56
CA THR A 185 14.89 -5.43 -0.93
C THR A 185 15.70 -4.25 -1.47
N GLN A 186 16.93 -4.08 -0.98
CA GLN A 186 17.79 -2.96 -1.37
C GLN A 186 17.97 -2.87 -2.90
N TRP A 187 18.02 -4.03 -3.55
CA TRP A 187 18.10 -4.12 -5.00
C TRP A 187 16.83 -3.59 -5.69
N ALA A 188 15.64 -4.04 -5.30
CA ALA A 188 14.38 -3.59 -5.90
C ALA A 188 14.13 -2.09 -5.65
N VAL A 189 14.38 -1.63 -4.41
CA VAL A 189 14.28 -0.21 -4.05
C VAL A 189 15.27 0.63 -4.86
N GLY A 190 16.52 0.16 -4.98
CA GLY A 190 17.57 0.86 -5.73
C GLY A 190 17.22 1.07 -7.21
N ILE A 191 16.60 0.07 -7.83
CA ILE A 191 16.18 0.11 -9.24
C ILE A 191 14.94 1.00 -9.42
N GLY A 192 13.88 0.76 -8.65
CA GLY A 192 12.55 1.29 -8.97
C GLY A 192 12.15 2.56 -8.25
N TYR A 193 12.82 2.95 -7.15
CA TYR A 193 12.24 3.91 -6.21
C TYR A 193 13.22 5.03 -5.84
N ASP A 194 12.81 6.27 -6.08
CA ASP A 194 13.41 7.46 -5.47
C ASP A 194 12.61 7.81 -4.21
N VAL A 195 12.99 7.16 -3.11
CA VAL A 195 12.30 7.23 -1.82
C VAL A 195 12.18 8.68 -1.31
N ALA A 196 13.24 9.48 -1.51
CA ALA A 196 13.28 10.87 -1.06
C ALA A 196 12.26 11.75 -1.79
N ASN A 197 12.00 11.49 -3.08
CA ASN A 197 11.03 12.27 -3.85
C ASN A 197 9.60 11.75 -3.71
N ILE A 198 9.36 10.43 -3.70
CA ILE A 198 8.00 9.90 -3.53
C ILE A 198 7.44 10.20 -2.13
N SER A 199 8.25 10.15 -1.08
CA SER A 199 7.81 10.37 0.30
C SER A 199 7.30 11.79 0.59
N LYS A 200 7.61 12.76 -0.27
CA LYS A 200 7.09 14.14 -0.17
C LYS A 200 5.60 14.22 -0.55
N HIS A 201 5.10 13.23 -1.28
CA HIS A 201 3.79 13.25 -1.91
C HIS A 201 2.85 12.18 -1.35
N LEU A 202 3.38 11.12 -0.74
CA LEU A 202 2.62 10.04 -0.14
C LEU A 202 2.24 10.36 1.32
N ASP A 203 1.00 10.08 1.70
CA ASP A 203 0.53 10.17 3.08
C ASP A 203 1.03 8.96 3.90
N TYR A 204 1.04 7.77 3.28
CA TYR A 204 1.64 6.56 3.85
C TYR A 204 2.43 5.76 2.82
N ILE A 205 3.48 5.09 3.29
CA ILE A 205 4.24 4.10 2.52
C ILE A 205 4.12 2.77 3.24
N SER A 206 3.43 1.81 2.63
CA SER A 206 3.26 0.45 3.12
C SER A 206 4.45 -0.40 2.67
N LEU A 207 5.36 -0.70 3.59
CA LEU A 207 6.50 -1.57 3.30
C LEU A 207 6.06 -3.02 3.28
N MET A 208 6.21 -3.69 2.13
CA MET A 208 5.91 -5.11 1.95
C MET A 208 6.98 -5.97 2.63
N THR A 209 6.98 -5.95 3.95
CA THR A 209 7.95 -6.62 4.84
C THR A 209 7.64 -8.11 5.01
N TYR A 210 7.30 -8.76 3.91
CA TYR A 210 6.96 -10.17 3.76
C TYR A 210 7.48 -10.67 2.41
N ASP A 211 7.23 -11.95 2.10
CA ASP A 211 7.68 -12.61 0.87
C ASP A 211 9.20 -12.49 0.67
N MET A 212 9.93 -12.48 1.79
CA MET A 212 11.39 -12.47 1.80
C MET A 212 11.94 -13.82 1.33
N HIS A 213 11.26 -14.91 1.71
CA HIS A 213 11.61 -16.27 1.31
C HIS A 213 10.35 -17.02 0.89
N GLY A 214 10.48 -17.89 -0.11
CA GLY A 214 9.34 -18.61 -0.64
C GLY A 214 9.74 -19.78 -1.54
N THR A 215 8.76 -20.36 -2.22
CA THR A 215 8.95 -21.59 -3.01
C THR A 215 9.81 -21.41 -4.26
N TRP A 216 10.19 -20.18 -4.60
CA TRP A 216 11.09 -19.85 -5.71
C TRP A 216 12.58 -20.07 -5.36
N GLU A 217 12.90 -20.34 -4.10
CA GLU A 217 14.25 -20.64 -3.62
C GLU A 217 14.49 -22.16 -3.48
N ASN A 218 15.76 -22.57 -3.46
CA ASN A 218 16.15 -23.98 -3.29
C ASN A 218 16.26 -24.43 -1.81
N VAL A 219 15.92 -23.54 -0.89
CA VAL A 219 16.17 -23.63 0.55
C VAL A 219 15.00 -23.01 1.29
N THR A 220 14.66 -23.54 2.47
CA THR A 220 13.56 -23.01 3.27
C THR A 220 14.01 -21.78 4.06
N GLY A 221 13.19 -20.73 4.06
CA GLY A 221 13.38 -19.53 4.87
C GLY A 221 12.07 -19.05 5.50
N SER A 222 12.15 -18.10 6.42
CA SER A 222 10.97 -17.47 7.03
C SER A 222 10.36 -16.45 6.07
N ASN A 223 9.04 -16.33 5.96
CA ASN A 223 8.45 -15.35 5.03
C ASN A 223 8.76 -13.89 5.41
N ALA A 224 8.82 -13.62 6.71
CA ALA A 224 8.99 -12.27 7.27
C ALA A 224 9.89 -12.30 8.54
N PRO A 225 11.18 -12.65 8.43
CA PRO A 225 12.10 -12.60 9.57
C PRO A 225 12.27 -11.17 10.08
N LEU A 226 12.02 -10.95 11.38
CA LEU A 226 12.21 -9.63 12.00
C LEU A 226 13.69 -9.19 11.98
N TYR A 227 14.58 -10.12 12.30
CA TYR A 227 16.04 -9.96 12.28
C TYR A 227 16.63 -11.01 11.35
N GLY A 228 17.77 -10.71 10.75
CA GLY A 228 18.45 -11.68 9.91
C GLY A 228 19.03 -12.81 10.75
N GLN A 229 19.30 -13.92 10.07
CA GLN A 229 19.77 -15.14 10.70
C GLN A 229 21.09 -15.53 10.05
N LEU A 230 22.07 -15.95 10.86
CA LEU A 230 23.36 -16.42 10.34
C LEU A 230 23.23 -17.68 9.46
N THR A 231 22.13 -18.41 9.62
CA THR A 231 21.76 -19.59 8.82
C THR A 231 20.99 -19.23 7.56
N ASP A 232 20.68 -17.95 7.35
CA ASP A 232 19.99 -17.48 6.16
C ASP A 232 20.90 -17.59 4.93
N PRO A 233 20.47 -18.31 3.88
CA PRO A 233 21.19 -18.39 2.60
C PRO A 233 21.45 -17.04 1.94
N ALA A 234 20.57 -16.04 2.15
CA ALA A 234 20.73 -14.66 1.70
C ALA A 234 21.62 -13.82 2.64
N GLY A 235 22.04 -14.39 3.78
CA GLY A 235 22.79 -13.70 4.83
C GLY A 235 21.92 -12.83 5.74
N ASP A 236 22.55 -12.01 6.59
CA ASP A 236 21.88 -11.17 7.61
C ASP A 236 21.18 -9.92 7.03
N VAL A 237 20.87 -9.91 5.73
CA VAL A 237 20.47 -8.69 4.99
C VAL A 237 19.01 -8.65 4.59
N LEU A 238 18.31 -9.79 4.52
CA LEU A 238 16.91 -9.84 4.12
C LEU A 238 16.00 -10.03 5.34
N ASN A 239 15.72 -8.94 6.05
CA ASN A 239 14.87 -8.93 7.24
C ASN A 239 14.14 -7.60 7.41
N VAL A 240 13.14 -7.57 8.29
CA VAL A 240 12.35 -6.35 8.55
C VAL A 240 13.24 -5.20 9.03
N VAL A 241 14.17 -5.45 9.95
CA VAL A 241 15.01 -4.40 10.54
C VAL A 241 15.98 -3.78 9.53
N SER A 242 16.60 -4.59 8.67
CA SER A 242 17.49 -4.08 7.61
C SER A 242 16.74 -3.23 6.59
N SER A 243 15.48 -3.56 6.33
CA SER A 243 14.60 -2.84 5.39
C SER A 243 14.34 -1.40 5.83
N PHE A 244 14.16 -1.16 7.13
CA PHE A 244 14.03 0.20 7.68
C PHE A 244 15.33 1.02 7.59
N VAL A 245 16.50 0.37 7.57
CA VAL A 245 17.78 1.05 7.38
C VAL A 245 17.94 1.51 5.92
N VAL A 246 17.51 0.68 4.95
CA VAL A 246 17.56 1.04 3.52
C VAL A 246 16.78 2.33 3.24
N LEU A 247 15.65 2.53 3.90
CA LEU A 247 14.81 3.73 3.71
C LEU A 247 15.29 4.96 4.49
N ARG A 248 16.04 4.78 5.57
CA ARG A 248 16.64 5.89 6.34
C ARG A 248 17.88 6.50 5.68
N CYS A 249 18.47 5.82 4.70
CA CYS A 249 19.66 6.27 4.00
C CYS A 249 19.36 7.28 2.88
N PHE A 250 18.10 7.66 2.67
CA PHE A 250 17.66 8.63 1.66
C PHE A 250 17.00 9.85 2.29
#